data_AF-A0A3F2ZQZ6-F1
#
_entry.id   AF-A0A3F2ZQZ6-F1
#
_cell.length_a   1.000
_cell.length_b   1.000
_cell.length_c   1.000
_cell.angle_alpha   90.00
_cell.angle_beta   90.00
_cell.angle_gamma   90.00
#
_symmetry.space_group_name_H-M   'P 1'
#
loop_
_entity.id
_entity.type
_entity.pdbx_description
1 polymer ?
#
loop_
_entity_poly.entity_id
_entity_poly.type
_entity_poly.pdbx_seq_one_letter_code
_entity_poly.pdbx_strand_id
1 'polypeptide(L)'
;MSKRISNEVKLITVKNIINNRVGLREAARSLGIAYQSIQRWIAIYKGFGTEGFNKTNGNRKYTSELKQQAVTEYLDSNSSLMDICIKYKIRSNNQLQDWIIKYNSHNKLKTSGTGGIHVMTKGRATTYKERIEIIKYCIENGNNYAETAEKYKVSYQQVYSWIKKYQTKGIEALQDGRGKCKKESEMSELEKLKAKNKLLEAENRRQLMEIEFLKKLDEVERRRF
;
A
#
# COMPACT_ATOMS: atom_id res chain seq x y z
N MET A 1 2.65 -30.41 9.98
CA MET A 1 3.81 -29.91 10.76
C MET A 1 5.00 -29.77 9.83
N SER A 2 5.60 -28.58 9.67
CA SER A 2 6.78 -28.39 8.83
C SER A 2 8.03 -28.89 9.55
N LYS A 3 8.61 -30.00 9.11
CA LYS A 3 9.89 -30.53 9.62
C LYS A 3 10.98 -29.48 9.38
N ARG A 4 11.57 -28.92 10.44
CA ARG A 4 12.57 -27.86 10.35
C ARG A 4 13.93 -28.47 9.99
N ILE A 5 14.30 -28.44 8.71
CA ILE A 5 15.58 -28.95 8.22
C ILE A 5 16.72 -28.00 8.64
N SER A 6 17.79 -28.55 9.21
CA SER A 6 18.97 -27.80 9.64
C SER A 6 19.73 -27.22 8.45
N ASN A 7 20.49 -26.13 8.68
CA ASN A 7 21.25 -25.49 7.60
C ASN A 7 22.37 -26.39 7.05
N GLU A 8 22.97 -27.22 7.89
CA GLU A 8 23.99 -28.20 7.48
C GLU A 8 23.41 -29.21 6.47
N VAL A 9 22.23 -29.78 6.77
CA VAL A 9 21.56 -30.72 5.85
C VAL A 9 21.23 -30.05 4.52
N LYS A 10 20.78 -28.78 4.55
CA LYS A 10 20.53 -28.01 3.31
C LYS A 10 21.81 -27.84 2.48
N LEU A 11 22.91 -27.46 3.12
CA LEU A 11 24.19 -27.25 2.46
C LEU A 11 24.76 -28.54 1.85
N ILE A 12 24.70 -29.65 2.59
CA ILE A 12 25.13 -30.98 2.10
C ILE A 12 24.28 -31.38 0.89
N THR A 13 22.97 -31.23 0.99
CA THR A 13 22.03 -31.56 -0.09
C THR A 13 22.34 -30.75 -1.36
N VAL A 14 22.52 -29.43 -1.23
CA VAL A 14 22.84 -28.56 -2.37
C VAL A 14 24.19 -28.90 -2.99
N LYS A 15 25.23 -29.13 -2.18
CA LYS A 15 26.56 -29.53 -2.69
C LYS A 15 26.49 -30.87 -3.45
N ASN A 16 25.75 -31.83 -2.94
CA ASN A 16 25.57 -33.13 -3.61
C ASN A 16 24.84 -32.99 -4.96
N ILE A 17 23.82 -32.13 -5.03
CA ILE A 17 23.11 -31.88 -6.30
C ILE A 17 24.01 -31.15 -7.31
N ILE A 18 24.74 -30.12 -6.88
CA ILE A 18 25.64 -29.36 -7.78
C ILE A 18 26.78 -30.23 -8.30
N ASN A 19 27.28 -31.16 -7.49
CA ASN A 19 28.31 -32.13 -7.89
C ASN A 19 27.72 -33.34 -8.64
N ASN A 20 26.46 -33.28 -9.08
CA ASN A 20 25.75 -34.35 -9.80
C ASN A 20 25.75 -35.72 -9.09
N ARG A 21 25.89 -35.74 -7.75
CA ARG A 21 25.88 -36.97 -6.94
C ARG A 21 24.47 -37.47 -6.65
N VAL A 22 23.50 -36.56 -6.61
CA VAL A 22 22.09 -36.86 -6.28
C VAL A 22 21.18 -36.01 -7.17
N GLY A 23 20.11 -36.62 -7.68
CA GLY A 23 19.12 -35.90 -8.47
C GLY A 23 18.25 -34.98 -7.61
N LEU A 24 17.77 -33.86 -8.17
CA LEU A 24 16.93 -32.91 -7.43
C LEU A 24 15.63 -33.53 -6.88
N ARG A 25 14.97 -34.38 -7.68
CA ARG A 25 13.73 -35.08 -7.27
C ARG A 25 13.99 -36.18 -6.26
N GLU A 26 15.15 -36.81 -6.34
CA GLU A 26 15.61 -37.85 -5.41
C GLU A 26 15.87 -37.23 -4.02
N ALA A 27 16.61 -36.12 -3.97
CA ALA A 27 16.84 -35.36 -2.75
C ALA A 27 15.54 -34.82 -2.12
N ALA A 28 14.57 -34.41 -2.94
CA ALA A 28 13.26 -33.97 -2.46
C ALA A 28 12.50 -35.11 -1.77
N ARG A 29 12.54 -36.30 -2.39
CA ARG A 29 11.91 -37.51 -1.86
C ARG A 29 12.56 -37.97 -0.57
N SER A 30 13.90 -38.00 -0.50
CA SER A 30 14.62 -38.44 0.70
C SER A 30 14.40 -37.53 1.90
N LEU A 31 14.23 -36.22 1.67
CA LEU A 31 13.95 -35.24 2.71
C LEU A 31 12.45 -35.08 3.01
N GLY A 32 11.56 -35.66 2.20
CA GLY A 32 10.11 -35.53 2.34
C GLY A 32 9.61 -34.09 2.14
N ILE A 33 10.24 -33.33 1.24
CA ILE A 33 9.90 -31.92 0.97
C ILE A 33 9.59 -31.70 -0.50
N ALA A 34 8.88 -30.61 -0.78
CA ALA A 34 8.61 -30.17 -2.15
C ALA A 34 9.92 -29.79 -2.86
N TYR A 35 10.08 -30.21 -4.13
CA TYR A 35 11.30 -30.00 -4.90
C TYR A 35 11.64 -28.52 -5.10
N GLN A 36 10.63 -27.64 -5.09
CA GLN A 36 10.79 -26.18 -5.14
C GLN A 36 11.58 -25.64 -3.93
N SER A 37 11.48 -26.31 -2.77
CA SER A 37 12.27 -25.94 -1.59
C SER A 37 13.76 -26.14 -1.84
N ILE A 38 14.12 -27.23 -2.52
CA ILE A 38 15.50 -27.55 -2.90
C ILE A 38 15.98 -26.60 -4.00
N GLN A 39 15.15 -26.29 -5.01
CA GLN A 39 15.48 -25.27 -6.01
C GLN A 39 15.82 -23.92 -5.36
N ARG A 40 15.04 -23.51 -4.35
CA ARG A 40 15.32 -22.30 -3.58
C ARG A 40 16.65 -22.37 -2.85
N TRP A 41 17.02 -23.52 -2.26
CA TRP A 41 18.32 -23.68 -1.61
C TRP A 41 19.48 -23.60 -2.60
N ILE A 42 19.35 -24.22 -3.77
CA ILE A 42 20.36 -24.14 -4.84
C ILE A 42 20.54 -22.69 -5.28
N ALA A 43 19.44 -21.97 -5.48
CA ALA A 43 19.45 -20.57 -5.86
C ALA A 43 20.08 -19.66 -4.79
N ILE A 44 19.79 -19.90 -3.50
CA ILE A 44 20.47 -19.22 -2.38
C ILE A 44 21.98 -19.52 -2.41
N TYR A 45 22.37 -20.78 -2.61
CA TYR A 45 23.78 -21.16 -2.66
C TYR A 45 24.52 -20.52 -3.85
N LYS A 46 23.89 -20.46 -5.03
CA LYS A 46 24.48 -19.81 -6.22
C LYS A 46 24.69 -18.30 -6.00
N GLY A 47 23.77 -17.61 -5.33
CA GLY A 47 23.88 -16.16 -5.10
C GLY A 47 24.71 -15.74 -3.89
N PHE A 48 24.71 -16.54 -2.84
CA PHE A 48 25.25 -16.17 -1.52
C PHE A 48 26.26 -17.16 -0.97
N GLY A 49 26.55 -18.26 -1.68
CA GLY A 49 27.42 -19.32 -1.18
C GLY A 49 26.87 -19.98 0.09
N THR A 50 27.79 -20.42 0.95
CA THR A 50 27.46 -21.00 2.25
C THR A 50 26.83 -19.98 3.21
N GLU A 51 27.23 -18.71 3.09
CA GLU A 51 26.74 -17.61 3.94
C GLU A 51 25.25 -17.35 3.78
N GLY A 52 24.66 -17.68 2.62
CA GLY A 52 23.22 -17.53 2.37
C GLY A 52 22.33 -18.27 3.37
N PHE A 53 22.86 -19.33 3.99
CA PHE A 53 22.17 -20.13 4.99
C PHE A 53 22.40 -19.64 6.42
N ASN A 54 23.36 -18.75 6.66
CA ASN A 54 23.65 -18.22 7.99
C ASN A 54 22.49 -17.39 8.52
N LYS A 55 22.17 -17.54 9.81
CA LYS A 55 21.21 -16.66 10.49
C LYS A 55 21.86 -15.29 10.66
N THR A 56 21.22 -14.24 10.17
CA THR A 56 21.68 -12.85 10.38
C THR A 56 20.83 -12.18 11.44
N ASN A 57 21.48 -11.49 12.37
CA ASN A 57 20.81 -10.66 13.37
C ASN A 57 20.39 -9.33 12.71
N GLY A 58 19.29 -9.37 11.95
CA GLY A 58 18.66 -8.19 11.36
C GLY A 58 18.53 -8.20 9.84
N ASN A 59 17.88 -7.15 9.33
CA ASN A 59 17.64 -6.93 7.91
C ASN A 59 18.89 -6.35 7.23
N ARG A 60 19.26 -6.90 6.08
CA ARG A 60 20.32 -6.33 5.23
C ARG A 60 19.90 -4.93 4.77
N LYS A 61 20.79 -3.96 4.87
CA LYS A 61 20.57 -2.62 4.34
C LYS A 61 20.89 -2.62 2.84
N TYR A 62 20.01 -2.03 2.05
CA TYR A 62 20.20 -1.83 0.61
C TYR A 62 20.07 -0.33 0.33
N THR A 63 20.93 0.18 -0.54
CA THR A 63 20.91 1.58 -0.97
C THR A 63 19.69 1.86 -1.85
N SER A 64 19.30 3.12 -2.02
CA SER A 64 18.19 3.50 -2.92
C SER A 64 18.50 3.13 -4.35
N GLU A 65 19.74 3.32 -4.75
CA GLU A 65 20.25 3.11 -6.11
C GLU A 65 20.15 1.62 -6.47
N LEU A 66 20.61 0.74 -5.57
CA LEU A 66 20.52 -0.72 -5.78
C LEU A 66 19.06 -1.17 -5.89
N LYS A 67 18.17 -0.63 -5.05
CA LYS A 67 16.74 -0.96 -5.10
C LYS A 67 16.13 -0.53 -6.43
N GLN A 68 16.45 0.66 -6.91
CA GLN A 68 15.97 1.16 -8.20
C GLN A 68 16.49 0.29 -9.35
N GLN A 69 17.80 0.03 -9.40
CA GLN A 69 18.39 -0.83 -10.42
C GLN A 69 17.74 -2.21 -10.47
N ALA A 70 17.54 -2.85 -9.31
CA ALA A 70 16.92 -4.17 -9.23
C ALA A 70 15.46 -4.17 -9.73
N VAL A 71 14.69 -3.11 -9.45
CA VAL A 71 13.31 -2.99 -9.92
C VAL A 71 13.27 -2.68 -11.41
N THR A 72 14.08 -1.74 -11.90
CA THR A 72 14.16 -1.39 -13.31
C THR A 72 14.58 -2.60 -14.15
N GLU A 73 15.63 -3.32 -13.74
CA GLU A 73 16.07 -4.50 -14.48
C GLU A 73 14.99 -5.59 -14.51
N TYR A 74 14.24 -5.80 -13.43
CA TYR A 74 13.12 -6.75 -13.43
C TYR A 74 11.98 -6.33 -14.37
N LEU A 75 11.75 -5.04 -14.55
CA LEU A 75 10.72 -4.52 -15.46
C LEU A 75 11.17 -4.55 -16.93
N ASP A 76 12.47 -4.39 -17.17
CA ASP A 76 13.05 -4.34 -18.51
C ASP A 76 13.43 -5.72 -19.05
N SER A 77 13.68 -6.70 -18.16
CA SER A 77 14.12 -8.05 -18.54
C SER A 77 13.04 -9.11 -18.34
N ASN A 78 13.11 -10.19 -19.12
CA ASN A 78 12.31 -11.41 -18.89
C ASN A 78 12.89 -12.29 -17.76
N SER A 79 13.66 -11.72 -16.82
CA SER A 79 14.28 -12.46 -15.72
C SER A 79 13.26 -12.78 -14.63
N SER A 80 13.38 -13.94 -13.98
CA SER A 80 12.51 -14.24 -12.84
C SER A 80 12.89 -13.38 -11.62
N LEU A 81 11.94 -13.20 -10.69
CA LEU A 81 12.20 -12.56 -9.38
C LEU A 81 13.40 -13.20 -8.66
N MET A 82 13.58 -14.51 -8.82
CA MET A 82 14.68 -15.24 -8.21
C MET A 82 16.03 -14.82 -8.80
N ASP A 83 16.10 -14.66 -10.12
CA ASP A 83 17.33 -14.33 -10.83
C ASP A 83 17.81 -12.91 -10.47
N ILE A 84 16.87 -11.95 -10.40
CA ILE A 84 17.17 -10.59 -9.94
C ILE A 84 17.62 -10.60 -8.48
N CYS A 85 16.97 -11.41 -7.62
CA CYS A 85 17.38 -11.53 -6.24
C CYS A 85 18.80 -12.10 -6.09
N ILE A 86 19.17 -13.08 -6.92
CA ILE A 86 20.53 -13.63 -6.97
C ILE A 86 21.52 -12.55 -7.43
N LYS A 87 21.23 -11.88 -8.55
CA LYS A 87 22.10 -10.85 -9.16
C LYS A 87 22.42 -9.71 -8.18
N TYR A 88 21.39 -9.17 -7.55
CA TYR A 88 21.50 -8.04 -6.63
C TYR A 88 21.74 -8.44 -5.16
N LYS A 89 21.96 -9.74 -4.90
CA LYS A 89 22.15 -10.30 -3.56
C LYS A 89 21.02 -9.90 -2.59
N ILE A 90 19.78 -9.89 -3.08
CA ILE A 90 18.55 -9.66 -2.33
C ILE A 90 18.09 -10.99 -1.74
N ARG A 91 17.96 -11.03 -0.41
CA ARG A 91 17.75 -12.29 0.31
C ARG A 91 16.37 -12.95 0.08
N SER A 92 15.38 -12.19 -0.38
CA SER A 92 13.99 -12.65 -0.46
C SER A 92 13.27 -12.07 -1.66
N ASN A 93 12.59 -12.93 -2.42
CA ASN A 93 11.72 -12.51 -3.52
C ASN A 93 10.63 -11.56 -3.04
N ASN A 94 10.07 -11.80 -1.85
CA ASN A 94 9.06 -10.89 -1.28
C ASN A 94 9.61 -9.48 -1.05
N GLN A 95 10.92 -9.32 -0.73
CA GLN A 95 11.50 -7.98 -0.57
C GLN A 95 11.56 -7.24 -1.90
N LEU A 96 11.97 -7.92 -2.97
CA LEU A 96 11.97 -7.34 -4.32
C LEU A 96 10.53 -7.04 -4.78
N GLN A 97 9.58 -7.94 -4.53
CA GLN A 97 8.17 -7.74 -4.85
C GLN A 97 7.59 -6.51 -4.13
N ASP A 98 7.90 -6.31 -2.85
CA ASP A 98 7.52 -5.12 -2.10
C ASP A 98 8.12 -3.84 -2.70
N TRP A 99 9.34 -3.90 -3.25
CA TRP A 99 9.96 -2.76 -3.94
C TRP A 99 9.26 -2.46 -5.26
N ILE A 100 8.91 -3.49 -6.05
CA ILE A 100 8.17 -3.33 -7.31
C ILE A 100 6.79 -2.68 -7.05
N ILE A 101 6.06 -3.16 -6.04
CA ILE A 101 4.76 -2.58 -5.65
C ILE A 101 4.91 -1.11 -5.24
N LYS A 102 5.96 -0.76 -4.50
CA LYS A 102 6.25 0.64 -4.12
C LYS A 102 6.61 1.51 -5.32
N TYR A 103 7.40 0.99 -6.24
CA TYR A 103 7.78 1.68 -7.47
C TYR A 103 6.55 1.99 -8.34
N ASN A 104 5.67 1.01 -8.56
CA ASN A 104 4.45 1.17 -9.35
C ASN A 104 3.39 2.07 -8.70
N SER A 105 3.48 2.34 -7.40
CA SER A 105 2.55 3.21 -6.66
C SER A 105 3.02 4.67 -6.56
N HIS A 106 3.92 5.12 -7.45
CA HIS A 106 4.54 6.46 -7.45
C HIS A 106 5.27 6.83 -6.14
N ASN A 107 5.64 5.86 -5.31
CA ASN A 107 6.45 6.09 -4.11
C ASN A 107 7.94 5.95 -4.43
N LYS A 108 8.74 6.98 -4.14
CA LYS A 108 10.21 6.91 -4.27
C LYS A 108 10.78 5.77 -3.40
N LEU A 109 11.57 4.88 -4.00
CA LEU A 109 12.27 3.81 -3.30
C LEU A 109 13.38 4.40 -2.41
N LYS A 110 13.15 4.48 -1.09
CA LYS A 110 14.10 5.05 -0.12
C LYS A 110 15.11 4.02 0.40
N THR A 111 16.29 4.50 0.80
CA THR A 111 17.32 3.74 1.54
C THR A 111 16.76 3.11 2.82
N SER A 112 17.23 1.91 3.16
CA SER A 112 16.82 1.24 4.40
C SER A 112 17.40 1.95 5.63
N GLY A 113 16.55 2.45 6.53
CA GLY A 113 16.94 3.14 7.77
C GLY A 113 16.69 4.64 7.78
N THR A 114 16.27 5.23 6.66
CA THR A 114 15.76 6.60 6.65
C THR A 114 14.36 6.58 7.23
N GLY A 115 14.24 6.95 8.51
CA GLY A 115 12.96 7.24 9.14
C GLY A 115 12.19 8.20 8.25
N GLY A 116 11.20 7.67 7.55
CA GLY A 116 10.38 8.49 6.66
C GLY A 116 9.55 9.44 7.51
N ILE A 117 9.50 10.70 7.08
CA ILE A 117 8.36 11.59 7.29
C ILE A 117 7.11 10.72 7.25
N HIS A 118 6.42 10.69 8.39
CA HIS A 118 5.28 9.84 8.67
C HIS A 118 4.36 9.79 7.43
N VAL A 119 4.34 8.68 6.69
CA VAL A 119 3.07 8.25 6.12
C VAL A 119 2.19 8.18 7.36
N MET A 120 1.16 9.02 7.47
CA MET A 120 0.26 9.07 8.62
C MET A 120 -0.54 7.76 8.69
N THR A 121 0.14 6.67 9.04
CA THR A 121 -0.37 5.32 9.27
C THR A 121 -1.11 5.24 10.61
N LYS A 122 -0.85 6.18 11.52
CA LYS A 122 -1.77 6.50 12.62
C LYS A 122 -2.65 7.65 12.19
N GLY A 123 -3.74 7.34 11.48
CA GLY A 123 -4.82 8.30 11.31
C GLY A 123 -5.23 8.82 12.68
N ARG A 124 -5.21 10.14 12.87
CA ARG A 124 -5.78 10.78 14.06
C ARG A 124 -7.21 10.25 14.24
N ALA A 125 -7.61 9.97 15.48
CA ALA A 125 -9.00 9.66 15.78
C ALA A 125 -9.84 10.90 15.43
N THR A 126 -10.70 10.78 14.41
CA THR A 126 -11.63 11.85 14.03
C THR A 126 -13.00 11.57 14.59
N THR A 127 -13.65 12.63 15.08
CA THR A 127 -15.04 12.55 15.57
C THR A 127 -16.03 12.57 14.40
N TYR A 128 -17.28 12.15 14.65
CA TYR A 128 -18.34 12.20 13.64
C TYR A 128 -18.59 13.64 13.14
N LYS A 129 -18.63 14.62 14.06
CA LYS A 129 -18.79 16.05 13.72
C LYS A 129 -17.62 16.56 12.85
N GLU A 130 -16.39 16.18 13.19
CA GLU A 130 -15.19 16.53 12.41
C GLU A 130 -15.21 15.90 11.01
N ARG A 131 -15.65 14.64 10.86
CA ARG A 131 -15.80 14.00 9.54
C ARG A 131 -16.82 14.74 8.66
N ILE A 132 -17.92 15.23 9.22
CA ILE A 132 -18.90 16.04 8.49
C ILE A 132 -18.28 17.35 7.98
N GLU A 133 -17.49 18.02 8.83
CA GLU A 133 -16.82 19.27 8.47
C GLU A 133 -15.79 19.07 7.36
N ILE A 134 -15.00 17.99 7.43
CA ILE A 134 -14.04 17.60 6.40
C ILE A 134 -14.73 17.36 5.06
N ILE A 135 -15.84 16.62 5.06
CA ILE A 135 -16.62 16.35 3.83
C ILE A 135 -17.19 17.64 3.26
N LYS A 136 -17.77 18.50 4.11
CA LYS A 136 -18.30 19.80 3.70
C LYS A 136 -17.24 20.64 3.01
N TYR A 137 -16.07 20.77 3.62
CA TYR A 137 -14.94 21.50 3.04
C TYR A 137 -14.52 20.91 1.70
N CYS A 138 -14.44 19.58 1.58
CA CYS A 138 -14.03 18.94 0.35
C CYS A 138 -15.02 19.20 -0.80
N ILE A 139 -16.32 19.17 -0.52
CA ILE A 139 -17.37 19.48 -1.52
C ILE A 139 -17.29 20.96 -1.94
N GLU A 140 -17.11 21.88 -0.98
CA GLU A 140 -16.97 23.32 -1.24
C GLU A 140 -15.72 23.64 -2.08
N ASN A 141 -14.63 22.89 -1.91
CA ASN A 141 -13.38 23.02 -2.67
C ASN A 141 -13.32 22.11 -3.92
N GLY A 142 -14.47 21.75 -4.51
CA GLY A 142 -14.50 21.05 -5.79
C GLY A 142 -13.99 19.59 -5.74
N ASN A 143 -14.19 18.91 -4.61
CA ASN A 143 -13.70 17.55 -4.34
C ASN A 143 -12.16 17.42 -4.37
N ASN A 144 -11.44 18.48 -4.00
CA ASN A 144 -9.99 18.40 -3.84
C ASN A 144 -9.60 17.61 -2.57
N TYR A 145 -9.48 16.29 -2.73
CA TYR A 145 -9.15 15.37 -1.64
C TYR A 145 -7.74 15.59 -1.07
N ALA A 146 -6.78 16.00 -1.91
CA ALA A 146 -5.38 16.20 -1.50
C ALA A 146 -5.25 17.40 -0.56
N GLU A 147 -5.81 18.53 -0.96
CA GLU A 147 -5.82 19.75 -0.14
C GLU A 147 -6.60 19.55 1.17
N THR A 148 -7.74 18.87 1.10
CA THR A 148 -8.55 18.54 2.28
C THR A 148 -7.77 17.66 3.27
N ALA A 149 -7.06 16.66 2.76
CA ALA A 149 -6.25 15.76 3.57
C ALA A 149 -5.13 16.50 4.30
N GLU A 150 -4.44 17.40 3.60
CA GLU A 150 -3.38 18.24 4.17
C GLU A 150 -3.92 19.18 5.25
N LYS A 151 -5.01 19.91 4.96
CA LYS A 151 -5.62 20.89 5.88
C LYS A 151 -6.04 20.26 7.21
N TYR A 152 -6.72 19.12 7.15
CA TYR A 152 -7.25 18.44 8.34
C TYR A 152 -6.30 17.41 8.93
N LYS A 153 -5.09 17.25 8.37
CA LYS A 153 -4.08 16.27 8.79
C LYS A 153 -4.66 14.86 8.88
N VAL A 154 -5.49 14.51 7.90
CA VAL A 154 -6.10 13.19 7.72
C VAL A 154 -5.56 12.55 6.44
N SER A 155 -5.63 11.22 6.33
CA SER A 155 -5.16 10.56 5.12
C SER A 155 -6.09 10.85 3.94
N TYR A 156 -5.51 11.04 2.75
CA TYR A 156 -6.24 11.10 1.48
C TYR A 156 -7.29 9.99 1.35
N GLN A 157 -6.91 8.76 1.71
CA GLN A 157 -7.78 7.59 1.64
C GLN A 157 -8.97 7.69 2.62
N GLN A 158 -8.79 8.36 3.77
CA GLN A 158 -9.89 8.60 4.71
C GLN A 158 -10.89 9.60 4.13
N VAL A 159 -10.41 10.72 3.58
CA VAL A 159 -11.26 11.74 2.94
C VAL A 159 -12.07 11.13 1.81
N TYR A 160 -11.40 10.40 0.90
CA TYR A 160 -12.05 9.70 -0.21
C TYR A 160 -13.11 8.69 0.29
N SER A 161 -12.77 7.86 1.29
CA SER A 161 -13.70 6.87 1.83
C SER A 161 -14.93 7.51 2.49
N TRP A 162 -14.75 8.61 3.22
CA TRP A 162 -15.85 9.34 3.86
C TRP A 162 -16.79 9.95 2.83
N ILE A 163 -16.26 10.59 1.78
CA ILE A 163 -17.07 11.19 0.72
C ILE A 163 -17.83 10.12 -0.06
N LYS A 164 -17.18 9.01 -0.40
CA LYS A 164 -17.84 7.88 -1.06
C LYS A 164 -18.97 7.28 -0.21
N LYS A 165 -18.77 7.16 1.12
CA LYS A 165 -19.82 6.72 2.04
C LYS A 165 -20.98 7.70 2.10
N TYR A 166 -20.68 8.99 2.17
CA TYR A 166 -21.69 10.05 2.16
C TYR A 166 -22.53 10.03 0.87
N GLN A 167 -21.89 9.90 -0.30
CA GLN A 167 -22.59 9.85 -1.58
C GLN A 167 -23.48 8.60 -1.74
N THR A 168 -23.04 7.45 -1.21
CA THR A 168 -23.76 6.19 -1.38
C THR A 168 -24.87 5.96 -0.35
N LYS A 169 -24.68 6.40 0.89
CA LYS A 169 -25.54 6.05 2.03
C LYS A 169 -25.90 7.22 2.92
N GLY A 170 -25.56 8.45 2.52
CA GLY A 170 -25.82 9.65 3.30
C GLY A 170 -24.93 9.79 4.54
N ILE A 171 -25.28 10.76 5.39
CA ILE A 171 -24.46 11.18 6.53
C ILE A 171 -24.33 10.09 7.60
N GLU A 172 -25.36 9.25 7.76
CA GLU A 172 -25.45 8.18 8.76
C GLU A 172 -24.35 7.13 8.58
N ALA A 173 -23.90 6.91 7.34
CA ALA A 173 -22.84 5.96 7.03
C ALA A 173 -21.43 6.41 7.47
N LEU A 174 -21.28 7.64 7.97
CA LEU A 174 -20.04 8.16 8.53
C LEU A 174 -19.82 7.74 9.98
N GLN A 175 -20.85 7.20 10.63
CA GLN A 175 -20.77 6.66 11.99
C GLN A 175 -19.89 5.40 11.99
N ASP A 176 -18.98 5.31 12.97
CA ASP A 176 -18.05 4.19 13.07
C ASP A 176 -18.73 2.97 13.69
N GLY A 177 -18.73 1.83 12.98
CA GLY A 177 -19.40 0.59 13.40
C GLY A 177 -18.47 -0.54 13.82
N ARG A 178 -17.18 -0.27 14.07
CA ARG A 178 -16.19 -1.31 14.43
C ARG A 178 -15.96 -1.36 15.96
N GLY A 179 -16.40 -2.46 16.59
CA GLY A 179 -16.16 -2.76 18.02
C GLY A 179 -17.15 -2.11 18.98
N LYS A 180 -17.35 -2.74 20.17
CA LYS A 180 -18.39 -2.43 21.19
C LYS A 180 -18.87 -0.98 21.16
N CYS A 181 -20.06 -0.77 20.61
CA CYS A 181 -20.79 0.49 20.64
C CYS A 181 -20.81 1.06 22.06
N LYS A 182 -20.47 2.34 22.19
CA LYS A 182 -21.08 3.19 23.23
C LYS A 182 -22.52 3.47 22.79
N LYS A 183 -23.46 3.37 23.74
CA LYS A 183 -24.91 3.36 23.52
C LYS A 183 -25.43 4.58 22.75
N GLU A 184 -26.52 4.36 22.04
CA GLU A 184 -27.23 5.16 21.03
C GLU A 184 -27.77 6.56 21.43
N SER A 185 -27.27 7.27 22.45
CA SER A 185 -28.06 8.35 23.08
C SER A 185 -27.57 9.81 22.97
N GLU A 186 -26.72 10.22 22.02
CA GLU A 186 -26.27 11.64 22.00
C GLU A 186 -26.06 12.28 20.62
N MET A 187 -26.90 11.99 19.63
CA MET A 187 -27.26 13.07 18.69
C MET A 187 -28.76 13.05 18.45
N SER A 188 -29.43 14.09 18.96
CA SER A 188 -30.87 14.33 18.74
C SER A 188 -31.16 14.36 17.24
N GLU A 189 -32.33 13.89 16.80
CA GLU A 189 -32.77 13.96 15.40
C GLU A 189 -32.58 15.36 14.79
N LEU A 190 -32.69 16.40 15.62
CA LEU A 190 -32.40 17.78 15.27
C LEU A 190 -30.95 18.02 14.85
N GLU A 191 -29.96 17.42 15.51
CA GLU A 191 -28.55 17.52 15.12
C GLU A 191 -28.28 16.77 13.81
N LYS A 192 -28.94 15.63 13.59
CA LYS A 192 -28.87 14.89 12.32
C LYS A 192 -29.44 15.71 11.17
N LEU A 193 -30.62 16.30 11.36
CA LEU A 193 -31.28 17.17 10.39
C LEU A 193 -30.45 18.42 10.09
N LYS A 194 -29.88 19.07 11.11
CA LYS A 194 -28.97 20.22 10.93
C LYS A 194 -27.72 19.84 10.13
N ALA A 195 -27.14 18.68 10.40
CA ALA A 195 -25.96 18.21 9.67
C ALA A 195 -26.29 17.88 8.20
N LYS A 196 -27.45 17.26 7.94
CA LYS A 196 -27.95 17.02 6.58
C LYS A 196 -28.21 18.32 5.82
N ASN A 197 -28.89 19.28 6.45
CA ASN A 197 -29.12 20.61 5.85
C ASN A 197 -27.81 21.32 5.53
N LYS A 198 -26.83 21.30 6.45
CA LYS A 198 -25.52 21.93 6.23
C LYS A 198 -24.77 21.35 5.02
N LEU A 199 -24.90 20.04 4.77
CA LEU A 199 -24.31 19.38 3.60
C LEU A 199 -25.10 19.66 2.31
N LEU A 200 -26.43 19.63 2.38
CA LEU A 200 -27.30 19.99 1.24
C LEU A 200 -27.08 21.44 0.80
N GLU A 201 -26.94 22.36 1.74
CA GLU A 201 -26.61 23.76 1.45
C GLU A 201 -25.24 23.91 0.77
N ALA A 202 -24.24 23.11 1.17
CA ALA A 202 -22.93 23.14 0.53
C ALA A 202 -23.00 22.63 -0.92
N GLU A 203 -23.73 21.55 -1.16
CA GLU A 203 -23.96 21.03 -2.51
C GLU A 203 -24.75 22.02 -3.38
N ASN A 204 -25.81 22.63 -2.83
CA ASN A 204 -26.56 23.67 -3.53
C ASN A 204 -25.69 24.88 -3.87
N ARG A 205 -24.81 25.34 -2.95
CA ARG A 205 -23.86 26.42 -3.25
C ARG A 205 -22.92 26.04 -4.39
N ARG A 206 -22.38 24.81 -4.39
CA ARG A 206 -21.51 24.31 -5.46
C ARG A 206 -22.24 24.30 -6.80
N GLN A 207 -23.46 23.79 -6.84
CA GLN A 207 -24.28 23.75 -8.05
C GLN A 207 -24.63 25.15 -8.56
N LEU A 208 -24.92 26.10 -7.66
CA LEU A 208 -25.16 27.49 -8.03
C LEU A 208 -23.91 28.15 -8.64
N MET A 209 -22.72 27.91 -8.08
CA MET A 209 -21.47 28.41 -8.66
C MET A 209 -21.21 27.82 -10.05
N GLU A 210 -21.47 26.52 -10.24
CA GLU A 210 -21.36 25.87 -11.55
C GLU A 210 -22.33 26.51 -12.57
N ILE A 211 -23.59 26.72 -12.18
CA ILE A 211 -24.59 27.38 -13.03
C ILE A 211 -24.17 28.82 -13.35
N GLU A 212 -23.67 29.58 -12.38
CA GLU A 212 -23.20 30.95 -12.59
C GLU A 212 -22.01 30.98 -13.56
N PHE A 213 -21.06 30.07 -13.39
CA PHE A 213 -19.91 29.93 -14.28
C PHE A 213 -20.35 29.63 -15.72
N LEU A 214 -21.25 28.66 -15.92
CA LEU A 214 -21.79 28.32 -17.24
C LEU A 214 -22.55 29.49 -17.88
N LYS A 215 -23.32 30.26 -17.10
CA LYS A 215 -23.99 31.48 -17.61
C LYS A 215 -23.01 32.54 -18.07
N LYS A 216 -21.91 32.77 -17.32
CA LYS A 216 -20.86 33.70 -17.73
C LYS A 216 -20.12 33.22 -18.98
N LEU A 217 -19.92 31.91 -19.14
CA LEU A 217 -19.30 31.33 -20.33
C LEU A 217 -20.16 31.55 -21.57
N ASP A 218 -21.46 31.24 -21.50
CA ASP A 218 -22.43 31.49 -22.57
C ASP A 218 -22.53 32.98 -22.93
N GLU A 219 -22.49 33.88 -21.94
CA GLU A 219 -22.45 35.33 -22.19
C GLU A 219 -21.18 35.77 -22.94
N VAL A 220 -20.01 35.23 -22.60
CA VAL A 220 -18.76 35.53 -23.31
C VAL A 220 -18.79 34.96 -24.73
N GLU A 221 -19.34 33.77 -24.94
CA GLU A 221 -19.49 33.17 -26.28
C GLU A 221 -20.45 33.99 -27.16
N ARG A 222 -21.59 34.43 -26.61
CA ARG A 222 -22.54 35.30 -27.34
C ARG A 222 -22.01 36.68 -27.66
N ARG A 223 -21.04 37.21 -26.91
CA ARG A 223 -20.35 38.48 -27.20
C ARG A 223 -19.25 38.34 -28.26
N ARG A 224 -18.84 37.12 -28.59
CA ARG A 224 -17.80 36.83 -29.60
C ARG A 224 -18.35 36.62 -31.02
N PHE A 225 -19.66 36.52 -31.16
CA PHE A 225 -20.40 36.49 -32.42
C PHE A 225 -21.28 37.74 -32.54
#